data_AF-A0A0U1CUP3-F1
#
_entry.id   AF-A0A0U1CUP3-F1
#
_cell.length_a   1.000
_cell.length_b   1.000
_cell.length_c   1.000
_cell.angle_alpha   90.00
_cell.angle_beta   90.00
_cell.angle_gamma   90.00
#
_symmetry.space_group_name_H-M   'P 1'
#
loop_
_entity.id
_entity.type
_entity.pdbx_description
1 polymer ?
#
loop_
_entity_poly.entity_id
_entity_poly.type
_entity_poly.pdbx_seq_one_letter_code
_entity_poly.pdbx_strand_id
1 'polypeptide(L)'
;MQVTSVGHAGFLIETKAGSILCDPWVNPAYFASWFPFPDNSALDWDTLGDVDYLYISHLHKDHFDPENLRRHVNKDAMVLLPDFPVPDLQRELQALGFHRFFETTDSVKHTVRGAKGDLDVMIIALRAPADGPIGDSGSRPAASSPSGRPGSDR
;
A
#
# COMPACT_ATOMS: atom_id res chain seq x y z
N MET A 1 9.10 1.28 -21.95
CA MET A 1 8.26 1.12 -20.75
C MET A 1 7.20 0.12 -21.11
N GLN A 2 7.00 -0.89 -20.27
CA GLN A 2 5.95 -1.88 -20.41
C GLN A 2 5.15 -1.91 -19.11
N VAL A 3 3.84 -2.12 -19.23
CA VAL A 3 2.93 -2.22 -18.08
C VAL A 3 2.11 -3.48 -18.25
N THR A 4 2.19 -4.36 -17.26
CA THR A 4 1.43 -5.61 -17.18
C THR A 4 0.46 -5.51 -16.01
N SER A 5 -0.83 -5.68 -16.25
CA SER A 5 -1.78 -5.84 -15.15
C SER A 5 -1.62 -7.24 -14.55
N VAL A 6 -1.58 -7.31 -13.21
CA VAL A 6 -1.52 -8.57 -12.44
C VAL A 6 -2.81 -8.83 -11.64
N GLY A 7 -3.90 -8.14 -12.00
CA GLY A 7 -5.23 -8.28 -11.38
C GLY A 7 -5.61 -7.10 -10.47
N HIS A 8 -6.90 -6.74 -10.44
CA HIS A 8 -7.42 -5.59 -9.67
C HIS A 8 -6.65 -4.28 -9.93
N ALA A 9 -6.10 -3.65 -8.88
CA ALA A 9 -5.24 -2.47 -8.93
C ALA A 9 -3.74 -2.83 -9.10
N GLY A 10 -3.43 -4.12 -9.24
CA GLY A 10 -2.07 -4.63 -9.33
C GLY A 10 -1.44 -4.42 -10.71
N PHE A 11 -0.25 -3.84 -10.73
CA PHE A 11 0.54 -3.66 -11.96
C PHE A 11 2.01 -3.98 -11.74
N LEU A 12 2.62 -4.63 -12.73
CA LEU A 12 4.07 -4.65 -12.91
C LEU A 12 4.43 -3.61 -13.98
N ILE A 13 5.26 -2.63 -13.61
CA ILE A 13 5.75 -1.59 -14.50
C ILE A 13 7.23 -1.81 -14.73
N GLU A 14 7.62 -2.01 -15.98
CA GLU A 14 9.01 -2.24 -16.37
C GLU A 14 9.57 -1.03 -17.11
N THR A 15 10.68 -0.51 -16.58
CA THR A 15 11.37 0.67 -17.08
C THR A 15 12.85 0.36 -17.32
N LYS A 16 13.58 1.32 -17.92
CA LYS A 16 15.04 1.22 -18.01
C LYS A 16 15.73 1.32 -16.64
N ALA A 17 15.09 1.95 -15.66
CA ALA A 17 15.62 2.15 -14.32
C ALA A 17 15.28 1.01 -13.35
N GLY A 18 14.52 0.00 -13.80
CA GLY A 18 14.08 -1.13 -13.00
C GLY A 18 12.58 -1.44 -13.13
N SER A 19 12.14 -2.43 -12.35
CA SER A 19 10.75 -2.89 -12.25
C SER A 19 10.07 -2.36 -10.98
N ILE A 20 8.78 -2.03 -11.09
CA ILE A 20 7.94 -1.55 -10.00
C ILE A 20 6.74 -2.48 -9.90
N LEU A 21 6.53 -3.09 -8.73
CA LEU A 21 5.28 -3.79 -8.43
C LEU A 21 4.35 -2.85 -7.65
N CYS A 22 3.11 -2.70 -8.12
CA CYS A 22 2.08 -1.89 -7.51
C CYS A 22 0.97 -2.78 -6.96
N ASP A 23 0.50 -2.52 -5.72
CA ASP A 23 -0.71 -3.12 -5.10
C ASP A 23 -0.92 -4.64 -5.37
N PRO A 24 0.03 -5.52 -4.99
CA PRO A 24 0.01 -6.93 -5.36
C PRO A 24 -0.95 -7.76 -4.48
N TRP A 25 -2.25 -7.68 -4.76
CA TRP A 25 -3.31 -8.39 -4.03
C TRP A 25 -3.72 -9.73 -4.66
N VAL A 26 -3.77 -10.80 -3.84
CA VAL A 26 -4.07 -12.18 -4.29
C VAL A 26 -5.13 -12.85 -3.40
N ASN A 27 -5.03 -12.67 -2.09
CA ASN A 27 -5.83 -13.42 -1.11
C ASN A 27 -7.19 -12.75 -0.86
N PRO A 28 -8.32 -13.49 -0.76
CA PRO A 28 -9.63 -12.88 -0.57
C PRO A 28 -9.71 -11.91 0.62
N ALA A 29 -10.40 -10.78 0.42
CA ALA A 29 -10.57 -9.72 1.41
C ALA A 29 -12.01 -9.69 1.97
N TYR A 30 -12.18 -9.04 3.13
CA TYR A 30 -13.48 -8.75 3.74
C TYR A 30 -14.42 -9.98 3.81
N PHE A 31 -13.99 -11.02 4.54
CA PHE A 31 -14.72 -12.30 4.67
C PHE A 31 -15.01 -12.97 3.31
N ALA A 32 -14.05 -12.89 2.39
CA ALA A 32 -14.14 -13.40 1.02
C ALA A 32 -15.28 -12.81 0.18
N SER A 33 -15.83 -11.66 0.58
CA SER A 33 -16.76 -10.91 -0.28
C SER A 33 -16.05 -10.27 -1.46
N TRP A 34 -14.75 -10.02 -1.34
CA TRP A 34 -13.89 -9.43 -2.36
C TRP A 34 -12.78 -10.41 -2.70
N PHE A 35 -12.53 -10.60 -3.98
CA PHE A 35 -11.45 -11.43 -4.51
C PHE A 35 -10.92 -10.81 -5.80
N PRO A 36 -9.63 -11.00 -6.13
CA PRO A 36 -9.07 -10.46 -7.36
C PRO A 36 -9.82 -10.94 -8.59
N PHE A 37 -10.17 -10.01 -9.47
CA PHE A 37 -10.67 -10.32 -10.81
C PHE A 37 -9.90 -9.51 -11.86
N PRO A 38 -9.43 -10.15 -12.96
CA PRO A 38 -9.42 -11.60 -13.20
C PRO A 38 -8.61 -12.35 -12.13
N ASP A 39 -8.90 -13.64 -11.96
CA ASP A 39 -8.16 -14.50 -11.03
C ASP A 39 -6.67 -14.50 -11.38
N ASN A 40 -5.84 -14.16 -10.40
CA ASN A 40 -4.39 -14.01 -10.51
C ASN A 40 -3.62 -15.00 -9.63
N SER A 41 -4.31 -15.98 -9.04
CA SER A 41 -3.71 -16.99 -8.15
C SER A 41 -2.71 -17.91 -8.86
N ALA A 42 -2.83 -18.07 -10.18
CA ALA A 42 -1.96 -18.89 -11.00
C ALA A 42 -0.75 -18.13 -11.60
N LEU A 43 -0.61 -16.83 -11.31
CA LEU A 43 0.56 -16.08 -11.75
C LEU A 43 1.81 -16.53 -10.97
N ASP A 44 2.98 -16.40 -11.60
CA ASP A 44 4.26 -16.66 -10.96
C ASP A 44 4.66 -15.47 -10.06
N TRP A 45 4.16 -15.50 -8.82
CA TRP A 45 4.37 -14.43 -7.85
C TRP A 45 5.81 -14.30 -7.36
N ASP A 46 6.60 -15.36 -7.40
CA ASP A 46 8.02 -15.29 -7.07
C ASP A 46 8.77 -14.44 -8.10
N THR A 47 8.48 -14.65 -9.40
CA THR A 47 9.03 -13.81 -10.47
C THR A 47 8.46 -12.40 -10.44
N LEU A 48 7.15 -12.24 -10.24
CA LEU A 48 6.52 -10.91 -10.17
C LEU A 48 6.96 -10.09 -8.96
N GLY A 49 7.33 -10.76 -7.86
CA GLY A 49 7.75 -10.14 -6.61
C GLY A 49 9.24 -9.79 -6.56
N ASP A 50 10.07 -10.30 -7.48
CA ASP A 50 11.48 -9.93 -7.61
C ASP A 50 11.64 -8.59 -8.35
N VAL A 51 11.28 -7.50 -7.66
CA VAL A 51 11.27 -6.14 -8.22
C VAL A 51 12.27 -5.20 -7.55
N ASP A 52 12.67 -4.17 -8.28
CA ASP A 52 13.56 -3.13 -7.77
C ASP A 52 12.82 -2.15 -6.83
N TYR A 53 11.52 -1.94 -7.09
CA TYR A 53 10.66 -1.01 -6.37
C TYR A 53 9.31 -1.64 -6.02
N LEU A 54 8.80 -1.29 -4.85
CA LEU A 54 7.45 -1.62 -4.42
C LEU A 54 6.66 -0.33 -4.20
N TYR A 55 5.44 -0.28 -4.71
CA TYR A 55 4.49 0.78 -4.41
C TYR A 55 3.21 0.16 -3.85
N ILE A 56 2.80 0.63 -2.67
CA ILE A 56 1.50 0.32 -2.10
C ILE A 56 0.76 1.63 -1.94
N SER A 57 -0.41 1.74 -2.56
CA SER A 57 -1.19 2.96 -2.55
C SER A 57 -1.75 3.26 -1.16
N HIS A 58 -2.32 2.27 -0.44
CA HIS A 58 -2.90 2.42 0.89
C HIS A 58 -3.16 1.06 1.58
N LEU A 59 -3.70 1.08 2.81
CA LEU A 59 -3.81 -0.11 3.68
C LEU A 59 -5.09 -0.93 3.53
N HIS A 60 -5.98 -0.61 2.58
CA HIS A 60 -7.13 -1.47 2.32
C HIS A 60 -6.68 -2.86 1.86
N LYS A 61 -7.43 -3.89 2.27
CA LYS A 61 -7.05 -5.30 2.10
C LYS A 61 -7.02 -5.76 0.64
N ASP A 62 -7.63 -5.01 -0.26
CA ASP A 62 -7.61 -5.23 -1.70
C ASP A 62 -6.42 -4.55 -2.41
N HIS A 63 -5.57 -3.82 -1.68
CA HIS A 63 -4.31 -3.24 -2.16
C HIS A 63 -3.12 -3.77 -1.36
N PHE A 64 -3.28 -3.85 -0.04
CA PHE A 64 -2.30 -4.35 0.91
C PHE A 64 -2.61 -5.79 1.32
N ASP A 65 -1.94 -6.73 0.65
CA ASP A 65 -2.01 -8.17 0.95
C ASP A 65 -0.77 -8.62 1.75
N PRO A 66 -0.82 -8.64 3.09
CA PRO A 66 0.34 -8.99 3.90
C PRO A 66 0.81 -10.44 3.71
N GLU A 67 -0.06 -11.34 3.24
CA GLU A 67 0.30 -12.73 2.99
C GLU A 67 1.14 -12.85 1.72
N ASN A 68 0.66 -12.27 0.61
CA ASN A 68 1.40 -12.24 -0.66
C ASN A 68 2.71 -11.45 -0.51
N LEU A 69 2.64 -10.26 0.10
CA LEU A 69 3.81 -9.42 0.35
C LEU A 69 4.87 -10.16 1.14
N ARG A 70 4.52 -10.86 2.22
CA ARG A 70 5.49 -11.58 3.05
C ARG A 70 6.16 -12.73 2.31
N ARG A 71 5.41 -13.48 1.50
CA ARG A 71 5.90 -14.70 0.86
C ARG A 71 6.71 -14.44 -0.40
N HIS A 72 6.24 -13.52 -1.25
CA HIS A 72 6.68 -13.48 -2.64
C HIS A 72 7.45 -12.20 -3.02
N VAL A 73 7.27 -11.10 -2.28
CA VAL A 73 7.87 -9.82 -2.67
C VAL A 73 9.25 -9.61 -2.06
N ASN A 74 10.23 -9.24 -2.89
CA ASN A 74 11.62 -9.00 -2.50
C ASN A 74 11.73 -7.90 -1.42
N LYS A 75 12.35 -8.23 -0.28
CA LYS A 75 12.47 -7.32 0.87
C LYS A 75 13.55 -6.25 0.68
N ASP A 76 14.43 -6.43 -0.30
CA ASP A 76 15.44 -5.45 -0.71
C ASP A 76 14.87 -4.43 -1.72
N ALA A 77 13.63 -4.60 -2.18
CA ALA A 77 12.95 -3.62 -3.03
C ALA A 77 12.84 -2.27 -2.32
N MET A 78 13.07 -1.17 -3.05
CA MET A 78 12.85 0.17 -2.54
C MET A 78 11.35 0.45 -2.48
N VAL A 79 10.81 0.61 -1.28
CA VAL A 79 9.41 0.99 -1.08
C VAL A 79 9.24 2.48 -1.35
N LEU A 80 8.40 2.83 -2.31
CA LEU A 80 8.01 4.21 -2.61
C LEU A 80 6.82 4.58 -1.73
N LEU A 81 7.04 5.43 -0.73
CA LEU A 81 5.99 5.81 0.23
C LEU A 81 5.25 7.08 -0.24
N PRO A 82 3.91 7.05 -0.33
CA PRO A 82 3.08 8.25 -0.41
C PRO A 82 3.28 9.16 0.82
N ASP A 83 3.13 10.46 0.64
CA ASP A 83 3.23 11.50 1.69
C ASP A 83 1.98 11.54 2.60
N PHE A 84 1.67 10.40 3.23
CA PHE A 84 0.56 10.30 4.18
C PHE A 84 0.91 10.98 5.52
N PRO A 85 -0.07 11.63 6.18
CA PRO A 85 0.17 12.29 7.46
C PRO A 85 0.40 11.33 8.62
N VAL A 86 0.17 10.03 8.42
CA VAL A 86 0.30 8.98 9.43
C VAL A 86 1.24 7.88 8.94
N PRO A 87 2.06 7.28 9.82
CA PRO A 87 3.12 6.35 9.44
C PRO A 87 2.65 4.89 9.31
N ASP A 88 1.35 4.62 9.41
CA ASP A 88 0.78 3.27 9.51
C ASP A 88 1.24 2.36 8.35
N LEU A 89 1.19 2.86 7.10
CA LEU A 89 1.64 2.08 5.93
C LEU A 89 3.11 1.67 6.05
N GLN A 90 3.98 2.60 6.41
CA GLN A 90 5.41 2.31 6.60
C GLN A 90 5.62 1.30 7.74
N ARG A 91 4.91 1.43 8.86
CA ARG A 91 5.02 0.50 10.00
C ARG A 91 4.58 -0.91 9.64
N GLU A 92 3.47 -1.05 8.93
CA GLU A 92 2.99 -2.35 8.47
C GLU A 92 3.98 -3.00 7.49
N LEU A 93 4.54 -2.24 6.54
CA LEU A 93 5.58 -2.74 5.63
C LEU A 93 6.88 -3.12 6.37
N GLN A 94 7.29 -2.33 7.38
CA GLN A 94 8.42 -2.69 8.24
C GLN A 94 8.16 -3.99 9.00
N ALA A 95 6.94 -4.20 9.52
CA ALA A 95 6.54 -5.43 10.20
C ALA A 95 6.56 -6.66 9.27
N LEU A 96 6.45 -6.46 7.95
CA LEU A 96 6.65 -7.49 6.93
C LEU A 96 8.11 -7.71 6.54
N GLY A 97 9.05 -6.91 7.05
CA GLY A 97 10.49 -7.04 6.81
C GLY A 97 11.07 -6.13 5.72
N PHE A 98 10.26 -5.24 5.12
CA PHE A 98 10.80 -4.23 4.21
C PHE A 98 11.63 -3.21 5.00
N HIS A 99 12.78 -2.82 4.45
CA HIS A 99 13.76 -2.03 5.19
C HIS A 99 14.36 -0.87 4.38
N ARG A 100 13.98 -0.72 3.11
CA ARG A 100 14.42 0.37 2.22
C ARG A 100 13.20 1.19 1.82
N PHE A 101 13.19 2.46 2.18
CA PHE A 101 12.07 3.35 1.95
C PHE A 101 12.55 4.64 1.28
N PHE A 102 11.77 5.12 0.32
CA PHE A 102 11.89 6.43 -0.27
C PHE A 102 10.60 7.20 -0.01
N GLU A 103 10.66 8.19 0.87
CA GLU A 103 9.54 9.07 1.18
C GLU A 103 9.38 10.12 0.09
N THR A 104 8.18 10.22 -0.47
CA THR A 104 7.83 11.26 -1.44
C THR A 104 7.20 12.47 -0.76
N THR A 105 7.16 13.59 -1.47
CA THR A 105 6.36 14.76 -1.13
C THR A 105 5.17 14.80 -2.09
N ASP A 106 3.97 15.03 -1.56
CA ASP A 106 2.74 15.01 -2.35
C ASP A 106 2.82 15.92 -3.58
N SER A 107 2.51 15.35 -4.74
CA SER A 107 2.45 16.07 -6.03
C SER A 107 3.78 16.73 -6.44
N VAL A 108 4.91 16.27 -5.89
CA VAL A 108 6.26 16.72 -6.26
C VAL A 108 6.97 15.60 -7.02
N LYS A 109 7.69 15.95 -8.08
CA LYS A 109 8.54 15.00 -8.80
C LYS A 109 9.84 14.77 -8.02
N HIS A 110 10.17 13.51 -7.78
CA HIS A 110 11.42 13.07 -7.18
C HIS A 110 12.20 12.18 -8.15
N THR A 111 13.53 12.22 -8.06
CA THR A 111 14.41 11.29 -8.74
C THR A 111 14.97 10.28 -7.73
N VAL A 112 14.58 9.02 -7.87
CA VAL A 112 15.04 7.90 -7.04
C VAL A 112 16.22 7.23 -7.72
N ARG A 113 17.38 7.21 -7.06
CA ARG A 113 18.59 6.57 -7.61
C ARG A 113 18.56 5.07 -7.33
N GLY A 114 18.45 4.26 -8.37
CA GLY A 114 18.48 2.79 -8.30
C GLY A 114 19.75 2.18 -8.89
N ALA A 115 19.91 0.87 -8.72
CA ALA A 115 21.06 0.13 -9.26
C ALA A 115 21.07 0.10 -10.80
N LYS A 116 19.88 0.15 -11.42
CA LYS A 116 19.69 0.10 -12.88
C LYS A 116 19.55 1.49 -13.52
N GLY A 117 19.59 2.56 -12.73
CA GLY A 117 19.49 3.95 -13.20
C GLY A 117 18.62 4.82 -12.30
N ASP A 118 18.42 6.07 -12.74
CA ASP A 118 17.56 7.03 -12.06
C ASP A 118 16.09 6.86 -12.51
N LEU A 119 15.18 6.78 -11.55
CA LEU A 119 13.74 6.69 -11.76
C LEU A 119 13.06 7.99 -11.31
N ASP A 120 12.41 8.70 -12.22
CA ASP A 120 11.56 9.85 -11.86
C ASP A 120 10.17 9.36 -11.44
N VAL A 121 9.73 9.74 -10.24
CA VAL A 121 8.42 9.40 -9.68
C VAL A 121 7.71 10.64 -9.16
N MET A 122 6.39 10.65 -9.25
CA MET A 122 5.52 11.63 -8.60
C MET A 122 4.32 10.87 -8.06
N ILE A 123 4.10 10.94 -6.75
CA ILE A 123 2.98 10.29 -6.08
C ILE A 123 2.03 11.38 -5.61
N ILE A 124 0.76 11.22 -5.95
CA ILE A 124 -0.31 12.08 -5.46
C ILE A 124 -0.93 11.35 -4.28
N ALA A 125 -0.74 11.89 -3.08
CA ALA A 125 -1.30 11.33 -1.86
C ALA A 125 -2.57 12.12 -1.51
N LEU A 126 -3.69 11.43 -1.31
CA LEU A 126 -4.88 12.09 -0.76
C LEU A 126 -4.62 12.40 0.72
N ARG A 127 -4.14 13.61 0.99
CA ARG A 127 -3.82 14.09 2.36
C ARG A 127 -5.02 14.68 3.08
N ALA A 128 -6.05 15.07 2.34
CA ALA A 128 -7.27 15.59 2.93
C ALA A 128 -7.98 14.46 3.67
N PRO A 129 -8.52 14.69 4.89
CA PRO A 129 -9.59 13.87 5.40
C PRO A 129 -10.81 14.19 4.52
N ALA A 130 -10.85 13.59 3.33
CA ALA A 130 -11.98 13.72 2.43
C ALA A 130 -13.09 12.85 2.99
N ASP A 131 -13.75 13.48 3.97
CA ASP A 131 -14.86 13.07 4.83
C ASP A 131 -14.43 12.77 6.28
N GLY A 132 -15.07 13.46 7.22
CA GLY A 132 -14.98 13.07 8.63
C GLY A 132 -15.34 11.59 8.79
N PRO A 133 -15.05 10.98 9.93
CA PRO A 133 -14.62 9.56 10.09
C PRO A 133 -14.10 8.71 8.90
N ILE A 134 -13.91 9.22 7.68
CA ILE A 134 -14.06 8.46 6.42
C ILE A 134 -12.94 8.88 5.46
N GLY A 135 -11.89 8.08 5.29
CA GLY A 135 -10.89 8.34 4.25
C GLY A 135 -10.17 7.08 3.80
N ASP A 136 -10.02 6.14 4.74
CA ASP A 136 -9.90 4.71 4.49
C ASP A 136 -10.77 4.04 5.55
N SER A 137 -11.47 2.97 5.19
CA SER A 137 -12.40 2.21 6.02
C SER A 137 -11.65 1.38 7.09
N GLY A 138 -10.82 2.04 7.90
CA GLY A 138 -10.17 1.48 9.07
C GLY A 138 -11.04 1.65 10.31
N SER A 139 -11.73 0.57 10.68
CA SER A 139 -12.46 0.39 11.93
C SER A 139 -11.75 1.00 13.16
N ARG A 140 -12.44 1.88 13.90
CA ARG A 140 -12.04 2.26 15.27
C ARG A 140 -12.47 1.19 16.27
N PRO A 141 -11.67 0.86 17.30
CA PRO A 141 -12.22 0.27 18.51
C PRO A 141 -13.10 1.32 19.20
N ALA A 142 -14.34 0.96 19.51
CA ALA A 142 -15.29 1.84 20.18
C ALA A 142 -14.73 2.31 21.53
N ALA A 143 -14.39 3.59 21.63
CA ALA A 143 -14.20 4.22 22.92
C ALA A 143 -15.57 4.26 23.61
N SER A 144 -15.77 3.41 24.62
CA SER A 144 -16.94 3.42 25.47
C SER A 144 -17.11 4.80 26.12
N SER A 145 -18.21 5.48 25.84
CA SER A 145 -18.60 6.71 26.52
C SER A 145 -18.85 6.43 28.01
N PRO A 146 -18.36 7.25 28.95
CA PRO A 146 -18.76 7.13 30.34
C PRO A 146 -20.18 7.69 30.50
N SER A 147 -21.11 6.82 30.89
CA SER A 147 -22.43 7.22 31.36
C SER A 147 -22.31 7.94 32.71
N GLY A 148 -22.60 9.24 32.75
CA GLY A 148 -22.71 10.04 33.98
C GLY A 148 -23.99 10.87 33.96
N ARG A 149 -24.89 10.60 34.91
CA ARG A 149 -26.27 11.14 35.04
C ARG A 149 -26.35 12.66 35.25
N PRO A 150 -27.47 13.31 34.89
CA PRO A 150 -27.76 14.67 35.34
C PRO A 150 -28.24 14.65 36.80
N GLY A 151 -27.59 15.44 37.66
CA GLY A 151 -28.04 15.71 39.03
C GLY A 151 -28.98 16.93 39.06
N SER A 152 -30.14 16.74 39.68
CA SER A 152 -31.19 17.72 39.95
C SER A 152 -30.88 18.62 41.14
N ASP A 153 -31.38 19.87 41.06
CA ASP A 153 -31.81 20.80 42.11
C ASP A 153 -31.08 20.86 43.46
N ARG A 154 -30.50 22.04 43.74
CA ARG A 154 -30.88 22.93 44.86
C ARG A 154 -30.32 24.33 44.67
#